data_AF-A0A3C0NDH2-F1
#
_entry.id   AF-A0A3C0NDH2-F1
#
_cell.length_a   1.000
_cell.length_b   1.000
_cell.length_c   1.000
_cell.angle_alpha   90.00
_cell.angle_beta   90.00
_cell.angle_gamma   90.00
#
_symmetry.space_group_name_H-M   'P 1'
#
loop_
_entity.id
_entity.type
_entity.pdbx_description
1 polymer ?
#
loop_
_entity_poly.entity_id
_entity_poly.type
_entity_poly.pdbx_seq_one_letter_code
_entity_poly.pdbx_strand_id
1 'polypeptide(L)'
;QPTSLKKIYWLEWLIVIASAPDIDHIFQSLRPTVNYQTIRITHSFALSLLLPLGTILVLALLGCKGHSLITRTQQVILAGLSHLAFDLLTGVNSLPLLWPLSTATFKLSFGLLPSAGSFNLSNYYFYRNSLIEMGVLVPLVFIAFLMNYDKTINSYSKLRIGGLLLISLCFMIWAFSLNR
;
A
#
# COMPACT_ATOMS: atom_id res chain seq x y z
N GLN A 1 19.71 -22.33 -10.96
CA GLN A 1 18.58 -21.74 -10.20
C GLN A 1 19.13 -21.11 -8.91
N PRO A 2 19.14 -19.78 -8.72
CA PRO A 2 19.59 -19.16 -7.47
C PRO A 2 18.37 -18.67 -6.68
N THR A 3 17.74 -19.53 -5.88
CA THR A 3 16.26 -19.53 -5.81
C THR A 3 15.56 -19.07 -4.52
N SER A 4 16.19 -18.90 -3.35
CA SER A 4 15.45 -18.39 -2.16
C SER A 4 16.04 -17.12 -1.56
N LEU A 5 17.33 -17.10 -1.20
CA LEU A 5 17.96 -15.94 -0.56
C LEU A 5 17.84 -14.65 -1.39
N LYS A 6 18.07 -14.72 -2.72
CA LYS A 6 17.89 -13.57 -3.63
C LYS A 6 16.44 -13.08 -3.73
N LYS A 7 15.46 -13.94 -3.48
CA LYS A 7 14.04 -13.56 -3.49
C LYS A 7 13.63 -12.86 -2.20
N ILE A 8 14.16 -13.32 -1.05
CA ILE A 8 13.91 -12.71 0.25
C ILE A 8 14.45 -11.28 0.27
N TYR A 9 15.71 -11.06 -0.14
CA TYR A 9 16.28 -9.71 -0.22
C TYR A 9 15.52 -8.79 -1.17
N TRP A 10 15.00 -9.33 -2.27
CA TRP A 10 14.17 -8.55 -3.19
C TRP A 10 12.82 -8.16 -2.57
N LEU A 11 12.22 -9.07 -1.80
CA LEU A 11 10.97 -8.81 -1.10
C LEU A 11 11.16 -7.81 0.05
N GLU A 12 12.22 -7.93 0.83
CA GLU A 12 12.62 -6.94 1.84
C GLU A 12 12.81 -5.56 1.21
N TRP A 13 13.46 -5.50 0.05
CA TRP A 13 13.62 -4.24 -0.68
C TRP A 13 12.29 -3.64 -1.15
N LEU A 14 11.34 -4.46 -1.62
CA LEU A 14 9.99 -4.00 -1.96
C LEU A 14 9.23 -3.46 -0.74
N ILE A 15 9.42 -4.06 0.44
CA ILE A 15 8.84 -3.54 1.69
C ILE A 15 9.43 -2.16 2.00
N VAL A 16 10.75 -1.99 1.89
CA VAL A 16 11.41 -0.68 2.10
C VAL A 16 10.87 0.38 1.14
N ILE A 17 10.69 0.03 -0.15
CA ILE A 17 10.10 0.95 -1.14
C ILE A 17 8.67 1.33 -0.76
N ALA A 18 7.85 0.35 -0.36
CA ALA A 18 6.46 0.59 0.01
C ALA A 18 6.35 1.47 1.28
N SER A 19 7.27 1.32 2.24
CA SER A 19 7.30 2.11 3.48
C SER A 19 7.99 3.47 3.35
N ALA A 20 8.65 3.74 2.21
CA ALA A 20 9.41 4.97 2.04
C ALA A 20 8.60 6.27 2.20
N PRO A 21 7.31 6.36 1.78
CA PRO A 21 6.53 7.58 2.00
C PRO A 21 6.31 7.90 3.49
N ASP A 22 6.29 6.90 4.36
CA ASP A 22 6.09 7.07 5.81
C ASP A 22 7.36 7.53 6.55
N ILE A 23 8.51 7.59 5.88
CA ILE A 23 9.76 8.08 6.48
C ILE A 23 9.60 9.53 6.98
N ASP A 24 8.66 10.31 6.41
CA ASP A 24 8.30 11.64 6.90
C ASP A 24 7.89 11.65 8.38
N HIS A 25 7.25 10.60 8.87
CA HIS A 25 6.89 10.49 10.29
C HIS A 25 8.13 10.34 11.19
N ILE A 26 9.15 9.61 10.72
CA ILE A 26 10.42 9.46 11.44
C ILE A 26 11.14 10.81 11.50
N PHE A 27 11.22 11.55 10.39
CA PHE A 27 11.84 12.88 10.38
C PHE A 27 11.09 13.90 11.25
N GLN A 28 9.76 13.86 11.29
CA GLN A 28 8.95 14.71 12.16
C GLN A 28 9.15 14.39 13.64
N SER A 29 9.21 13.11 14.01
CA SER A 29 9.46 12.69 15.40
C SER A 29 10.86 13.09 15.91
N LEU A 30 11.86 13.17 15.01
CA LEU A 30 13.22 13.60 15.35
C LEU A 30 13.39 15.13 15.46
N ARG A 31 12.43 15.92 14.95
CA ARG A 31 12.46 17.39 15.02
C ARG A 31 11.14 17.95 15.58
N PRO A 32 10.87 17.80 16.88
CA PRO A 32 9.61 18.20 17.51
C PRO A 32 9.37 19.73 17.51
N THR A 33 10.38 20.55 17.19
CA THR A 33 10.30 22.02 17.26
C THR A 33 9.74 22.71 16.02
N VAL A 34 9.50 22.00 14.91
CA VAL A 34 9.00 22.63 13.69
C VAL A 34 7.60 22.11 13.35
N ASN A 35 6.60 22.85 13.83
CA ASN A 35 5.19 22.73 13.43
C ASN A 35 5.03 23.20 11.96
N TYR A 36 5.53 22.43 11.00
CA TYR A 36 4.96 22.52 9.66
C TYR A 36 3.55 21.95 9.77
N GLN A 37 2.51 22.71 9.42
CA GLN A 37 1.23 22.10 9.04
C GLN A 37 1.53 21.16 7.87
N THR A 38 1.60 19.86 8.17
CA THR A 38 2.37 18.86 7.44
C THR A 38 1.67 18.48 6.14
N ILE A 39 1.87 19.28 5.10
CA ILE A 39 1.71 18.81 3.72
C ILE A 39 2.59 17.56 3.61
N ARG A 40 1.96 16.40 3.38
CA ARG A 40 2.64 15.10 3.22
C ARG A 40 3.38 15.08 1.90
N ILE A 41 4.48 15.80 1.81
CA ILE A 41 5.27 16.00 0.59
C ILE A 41 5.79 14.66 0.05
N THR A 42 6.10 13.68 0.93
CA THR A 42 6.45 12.32 0.49
C THR A 42 5.31 11.54 -0.16
N HIS A 43 4.07 11.96 0.06
CA HIS A 43 2.89 11.33 -0.49
C HIS A 43 2.47 11.97 -1.83
N SER A 44 3.45 12.40 -2.62
CA SER A 44 3.28 12.80 -4.01
C SER A 44 3.73 11.70 -4.95
N PHE A 45 3.17 11.66 -6.17
CA PHE A 45 3.60 10.70 -7.19
C PHE A 45 5.09 10.84 -7.52
N ALA A 46 5.59 12.08 -7.54
CA ALA A 46 6.98 12.36 -7.87
C ALA A 46 7.94 11.76 -6.83
N LEU A 47 7.61 11.88 -5.53
CA LEU A 47 8.48 11.39 -4.47
C LEU A 47 8.31 9.88 -4.24
N SER A 48 7.08 9.36 -4.33
CA SER A 48 6.82 7.92 -4.18
C SER A 48 7.43 7.08 -5.32
N LEU A 49 7.57 7.66 -6.53
CA LEU A 49 8.20 7.01 -7.67
C LEU A 49 9.72 7.23 -7.74
N LEU A 50 10.30 8.13 -6.94
CA LEU A 50 11.73 8.44 -7.00
C LEU A 50 12.60 7.21 -6.67
N LEU A 51 12.30 6.53 -5.56
CA LEU A 51 12.97 5.29 -5.19
C LEU A 51 12.74 4.17 -6.22
N PRO A 52 11.49 3.93 -6.69
CA PRO A 52 11.26 3.01 -7.78
C PRO A 52 12.08 3.27 -9.04
N LEU A 53 12.10 4.51 -9.53
CA LEU A 53 12.87 4.90 -10.71
C LEU A 53 14.38 4.70 -10.50
N GLY A 54 14.90 5.07 -9.33
CA GLY A 54 16.30 4.82 -8.96
C GLY A 54 16.67 3.33 -9.02
N THR A 55 15.79 2.45 -8.52
CA THR A 55 16.05 1.01 -8.53
C THR A 55 15.97 0.42 -9.94
N ILE A 56 15.07 0.92 -10.79
CA ILE A 56 15.01 0.52 -12.20
C ILE A 56 16.30 0.93 -12.93
N LEU A 57 16.81 2.13 -12.65
CA LEU A 57 18.07 2.62 -13.22
C LEU A 57 19.26 1.75 -12.79
N VAL A 58 19.36 1.42 -11.50
CA VAL A 58 20.41 0.50 -11.00
C VAL A 58 20.30 -0.88 -11.64
N LEU A 59 19.09 -1.44 -11.75
CA LEU A 59 18.89 -2.74 -12.42
C LEU A 59 19.28 -2.70 -13.90
N ALA A 60 18.99 -1.60 -14.59
CA ALA A 60 19.38 -1.38 -15.98
C ALA A 60 20.91 -1.27 -16.12
N LEU A 61 21.59 -0.53 -15.24
CA LEU A 61 23.04 -0.40 -15.21
C LEU A 61 23.75 -1.72 -14.89
N LEU A 62 23.17 -2.56 -14.03
CA LEU A 62 23.65 -3.91 -13.73
C LEU A 62 23.42 -4.91 -14.86
N GLY A 63 22.87 -4.48 -16.00
CA GLY A 63 22.70 -5.31 -17.19
C GLY A 63 21.50 -6.25 -17.16
N CYS A 64 20.52 -6.04 -16.27
CA CYS A 64 19.26 -6.79 -16.32
C CYS A 64 18.50 -6.40 -17.59
N LYS A 65 18.22 -7.37 -18.48
CA LYS A 65 17.51 -7.14 -19.75
C LYS A 65 16.30 -8.07 -19.89
N GLY A 66 15.38 -7.69 -20.79
CA GLY A 66 14.24 -8.51 -21.20
C GLY A 66 13.16 -8.66 -20.11
N HIS A 67 12.53 -9.84 -20.08
CA HIS A 67 11.34 -10.10 -19.26
C HIS A 67 11.59 -9.96 -17.75
N SER A 68 12.80 -10.25 -17.26
CA SER A 68 13.13 -10.08 -15.85
C SER A 68 13.22 -8.60 -15.43
N LEU A 69 13.56 -7.68 -16.34
CA LEU A 69 13.57 -6.25 -16.03
C LEU A 69 12.13 -5.74 -15.94
N ILE A 70 11.29 -6.10 -16.91
CA ILE A 70 9.87 -5.69 -16.95
C ILE A 70 9.13 -6.12 -15.67
N THR A 71 9.28 -7.38 -15.26
CA THR A 71 8.62 -7.89 -14.06
C THR A 71 9.09 -7.19 -12.79
N ARG A 72 10.39 -6.93 -12.64
CA ARG A 72 10.93 -6.18 -11.49
C ARG A 72 10.49 -4.72 -11.50
N THR A 73 10.47 -4.08 -12.66
CA THR A 73 9.95 -2.71 -12.83
C THR A 73 8.50 -2.62 -12.39
N GLN A 74 7.64 -3.54 -12.82
CA GLN A 74 6.24 -3.60 -12.40
C GLN A 74 6.10 -3.77 -10.89
N GLN A 75 6.88 -4.67 -10.28
CA GLN A 75 6.84 -4.92 -8.83
C GLN A 75 7.21 -3.67 -8.03
N VAL A 76 8.27 -2.98 -8.42
CA VAL A 76 8.78 -1.80 -7.72
C VAL A 76 7.83 -0.61 -7.89
N ILE A 77 7.28 -0.39 -9.08
CA ILE A 77 6.27 0.66 -9.31
C ILE A 77 5.01 0.37 -8.49
N LEU A 78 4.51 -0.87 -8.51
CA LEU A 78 3.34 -1.26 -7.73
C LEU A 78 3.59 -1.10 -6.22
N ALA A 79 4.78 -1.43 -5.74
CA ALA A 79 5.16 -1.22 -4.34
C ALA A 79 5.24 0.27 -3.97
N GLY A 80 5.81 1.12 -4.83
CA GLY A 80 5.86 2.57 -4.57
C GLY A 80 4.51 3.28 -4.66
N LEU A 81 3.55 2.70 -5.38
CA LEU A 81 2.19 3.24 -5.53
C LEU A 81 1.18 2.63 -4.55
N SER A 82 1.44 1.46 -3.97
CA SER A 82 0.49 0.79 -3.07
C SER A 82 0.20 1.63 -1.84
N HIS A 83 1.21 2.30 -1.28
CA HIS A 83 1.07 3.19 -0.14
C HIS A 83 0.12 4.36 -0.43
N LEU A 84 0.35 5.06 -1.54
CA LEU A 84 -0.54 6.14 -2.01
C LEU A 84 -1.97 5.64 -2.24
N ALA A 85 -2.12 4.45 -2.82
CA ALA A 85 -3.43 3.86 -3.06
C ALA A 85 -4.17 3.56 -1.74
N PHE A 86 -3.49 3.00 -0.74
CA PHE A 86 -4.09 2.76 0.58
C PHE A 86 -4.47 4.06 1.29
N ASP A 87 -3.59 5.05 1.25
CA ASP A 87 -3.85 6.36 1.85
C ASP A 87 -5.07 7.05 1.20
N LEU A 88 -5.21 6.94 -0.12
CA LEU A 88 -6.38 7.43 -0.85
C LEU A 88 -7.65 6.65 -0.45
N LEU A 89 -7.57 5.32 -0.34
CA LEU A 89 -8.70 4.44 0.03
C LEU A 89 -9.22 4.67 1.45
N THR A 90 -8.36 5.11 2.39
CA THR A 90 -8.85 5.51 3.72
C THR A 90 -9.69 6.80 3.65
N GLY A 91 -9.38 7.68 2.70
CA GLY A 91 -10.12 8.92 2.44
C GLY A 91 -10.11 9.88 3.62
N VAL A 92 -9.10 9.81 4.50
CA VAL A 92 -9.00 10.67 5.69
C VAL A 92 -8.12 11.89 5.42
N ASN A 93 -6.94 11.68 4.87
CA ASN A 93 -5.95 12.72 4.62
C ASN A 93 -6.06 13.26 3.20
N SER A 94 -5.95 14.58 3.05
CA SER A 94 -5.83 15.21 1.74
C SER A 94 -4.38 15.09 1.27
N LEU A 95 -4.16 14.44 0.13
CA LEU A 95 -2.83 14.09 -0.37
C LEU A 95 -2.39 15.07 -1.47
N PRO A 96 -1.17 15.64 -1.41
CA PRO A 96 -0.64 16.50 -2.45
C PRO A 96 -0.09 15.67 -3.63
N LEU A 97 -0.96 14.98 -4.36
CA LEU A 97 -0.58 14.01 -5.40
C LEU A 97 0.33 14.60 -6.49
N LEU A 98 0.07 15.85 -6.88
CA LEU A 98 0.75 16.54 -7.98
C LEU A 98 1.96 17.36 -7.54
N TRP A 99 2.37 17.30 -6.26
CA TRP A 99 3.55 18.03 -5.81
C TRP A 99 4.83 17.46 -6.44
N PRO A 100 5.76 18.27 -6.97
CA PRO A 100 5.88 19.74 -6.81
C PRO A 100 5.24 20.58 -7.93
N LEU A 101 4.60 19.96 -8.93
CA LEU A 101 3.98 20.66 -10.06
C LEU A 101 2.76 21.50 -9.64
N SER A 102 2.03 21.04 -8.63
CA SER A 102 0.89 21.74 -8.06
C SER A 102 0.76 21.47 -6.56
N THR A 103 0.31 22.48 -5.81
CA THR A 103 0.01 22.37 -4.37
C THR A 103 -1.44 21.93 -4.10
N ALA A 104 -2.19 21.56 -5.14
CA ALA A 104 -3.55 21.06 -5.00
C ALA A 104 -3.56 19.74 -4.19
N THR A 105 -4.44 19.67 -3.19
CA THR A 105 -4.63 18.48 -2.37
C THR A 105 -5.85 17.71 -2.83
N PHE A 106 -5.72 16.40 -3.01
CA PHE A 106 -6.80 15.52 -3.46
C PHE A 106 -7.28 14.65 -2.30
N LYS A 107 -8.59 14.51 -2.19
CA LYS A 107 -9.25 13.64 -1.21
C LYS A 107 -10.46 12.98 -1.87
N LEU A 108 -10.61 11.68 -1.67
CA LEU A 108 -11.84 10.99 -2.08
C LEU A 108 -12.99 11.38 -1.15
N SER A 109 -14.17 11.62 -1.72
CA SER A 109 -15.40 11.92 -0.98
C SER A 109 -15.94 10.71 -0.19
N PHE A 110 -15.42 9.53 -0.47
CA PHE A 110 -15.72 8.27 0.21
C PHE A 110 -14.41 7.58 0.58
N GLY A 111 -14.35 6.93 1.74
CA GLY A 111 -13.24 6.05 2.07
C GLY A 111 -13.76 4.63 2.26
N LEU A 112 -13.15 3.70 1.53
CA LEU A 112 -13.46 2.28 1.59
C LEU A 112 -12.90 1.61 2.85
N LEU A 113 -11.85 2.20 3.43
CA LEU A 113 -11.22 1.72 4.66
C LEU A 113 -11.39 2.77 5.76
N PRO A 114 -11.73 2.37 7.00
CA PRO A 114 -11.71 3.29 8.12
C PRO A 114 -10.25 3.49 8.57
N SER A 115 -9.73 4.71 8.54
CA SER A 115 -8.39 4.97 9.07
C SER A 115 -8.32 4.62 10.55
N ALA A 116 -7.39 3.73 10.91
CA ALA A 116 -6.88 3.70 12.27
C ALA A 116 -6.29 5.08 12.57
N GLY A 117 -6.92 5.86 13.45
CA GLY A 117 -6.46 7.21 13.80
C GLY A 117 -5.12 7.20 14.54
N SER A 118 -4.92 8.13 15.48
CA SER A 118 -3.71 8.13 16.31
C SER A 118 -3.51 6.78 17.02
N PHE A 119 -2.30 6.25 17.00
CA PHE A 119 -1.93 5.01 17.70
C PHE A 119 -2.15 5.19 19.21
N ASN A 120 -3.28 4.69 19.71
CA ASN A 120 -3.63 4.73 21.12
C ASN A 120 -4.27 3.40 21.52
N LEU A 121 -3.55 2.62 22.33
CA LEU A 121 -3.95 1.30 22.78
C LEU A 121 -5.18 1.33 23.71
N SER A 122 -5.59 2.49 24.21
CA SER A 122 -6.84 2.62 24.98
C SER A 122 -8.05 2.98 24.11
N ASN A 123 -7.85 3.25 22.81
CA ASN A 123 -8.92 3.69 21.93
C ASN A 123 -9.66 2.51 21.29
N TYR A 124 -10.92 2.31 21.67
CA TYR A 124 -11.80 1.30 21.05
C TYR A 124 -11.93 1.45 19.52
N TYR A 125 -11.96 2.69 19.01
CA TYR A 125 -12.09 2.96 17.58
C TYR A 125 -10.86 2.52 16.79
N PHE A 126 -9.67 2.51 17.40
CA PHE A 126 -8.46 1.99 16.77
C PHE A 126 -8.64 0.49 16.46
N TYR A 127 -9.00 -0.31 17.46
CA TYR A 127 -9.21 -1.75 17.28
C TYR A 127 -10.34 -2.07 16.30
N ARG A 128 -11.45 -1.33 16.36
CA ARG A 128 -12.56 -1.51 15.42
C ARG A 128 -12.12 -1.24 13.98
N ASN A 129 -11.41 -0.13 13.75
CA ASN A 129 -10.98 0.27 12.42
C ASN A 129 -9.92 -0.70 11.87
N SER A 130 -8.94 -1.10 12.68
CA SER A 130 -7.95 -2.12 12.30
C SER A 130 -8.58 -3.48 12.01
N LEU A 131 -9.62 -3.89 12.76
CA LEU A 131 -10.35 -5.13 12.48
C LEU A 131 -11.03 -5.07 11.11
N ILE A 132 -11.63 -3.93 10.77
CA ILE A 132 -12.26 -3.74 9.46
C ILE A 132 -11.21 -3.73 8.34
N GLU A 133 -10.09 -3.03 8.54
CA GLU A 133 -8.96 -3.05 7.59
C GLU A 133 -8.45 -4.47 7.35
N MET A 134 -8.22 -5.25 8.43
CA MET A 134 -7.83 -6.66 8.32
C MET A 134 -8.92 -7.50 7.63
N GLY A 135 -10.20 -7.27 7.96
CA GLY A 135 -11.35 -7.96 7.38
C GLY A 135 -11.51 -7.73 5.87
N VAL A 136 -11.07 -6.57 5.36
CA VAL A 136 -11.03 -6.28 3.92
C VAL A 136 -9.77 -6.84 3.26
N LEU A 137 -8.60 -6.59 3.85
CA LEU A 137 -7.29 -6.85 3.22
C LEU A 137 -6.85 -8.31 3.29
N VAL A 138 -7.05 -8.98 4.41
CA VAL A 138 -6.61 -10.37 4.59
C VAL A 138 -7.26 -11.30 3.56
N PRO A 139 -8.58 -11.24 3.31
CA PRO A 139 -9.19 -12.07 2.28
C PRO A 139 -8.65 -11.77 0.87
N LEU A 140 -8.41 -10.50 0.54
CA LEU A 140 -7.88 -10.09 -0.77
C LEU A 140 -6.45 -10.61 -0.99
N VAL A 141 -5.59 -10.50 0.02
CA VAL A 141 -4.23 -11.06 -0.02
C VAL A 141 -4.28 -12.57 -0.16
N PHE A 142 -5.19 -13.24 0.54
CA PHE A 142 -5.33 -14.69 0.46
C PHE A 142 -5.86 -15.16 -0.90
N ILE A 143 -6.76 -14.40 -1.54
CA ILE A 143 -7.19 -14.64 -2.93
C ILE A 143 -6.00 -14.53 -3.89
N ALA A 144 -5.19 -13.48 -3.77
CA ALA A 144 -4.01 -13.30 -4.61
C ALA A 144 -3.00 -14.45 -4.43
N PHE A 145 -2.82 -14.93 -3.19
CA PHE A 145 -2.01 -16.10 -2.89
C PHE A 145 -2.56 -17.37 -3.56
N LEU A 146 -3.86 -17.64 -3.42
CA LEU A 146 -4.53 -18.79 -4.03
C LEU A 146 -4.41 -18.77 -5.55
N MET A 147 -4.62 -17.62 -6.19
CA MET A 147 -4.52 -17.47 -7.65
C MET A 147 -3.10 -17.70 -8.18
N ASN A 148 -2.07 -17.42 -7.37
CA ASN A 148 -0.68 -17.64 -7.75
C ASN A 148 -0.23 -19.09 -7.50
N TYR A 149 -0.80 -19.76 -6.48
CA TYR A 149 -0.47 -21.13 -6.13
C TYR A 149 -1.21 -22.15 -7.01
N ASP A 150 -2.51 -21.98 -7.20
CA ASP A 150 -3.34 -22.86 -8.03
C ASP A 150 -3.35 -22.39 -9.49
N LYS A 151 -2.51 -22.98 -10.34
CA LYS A 151 -2.52 -22.73 -11.80
C LYS A 151 -3.81 -23.20 -12.49
N THR A 152 -4.54 -24.13 -11.87
CA THR A 152 -5.81 -24.67 -12.38
C THR A 152 -6.93 -24.35 -11.41
N ILE A 153 -7.84 -23.45 -11.82
CA ILE A 153 -8.97 -23.02 -11.00
C ILE A 153 -10.03 -24.15 -10.96
N ASN A 154 -9.97 -24.98 -9.93
CA ASN A 154 -10.97 -26.00 -9.65
C ASN A 154 -12.29 -25.36 -9.11
N SER A 155 -13.43 -26.04 -9.23
CA SER A 155 -14.71 -25.53 -8.70
C SER A 155 -14.65 -25.24 -7.19
N TYR A 156 -13.86 -26.02 -6.44
CA TYR A 156 -13.61 -25.76 -5.02
C TYR A 156 -12.80 -24.48 -4.76
N SER A 157 -11.82 -24.14 -5.61
CA SER A 157 -11.08 -22.89 -5.46
C SER A 157 -11.93 -21.68 -5.85
N LYS A 158 -12.82 -21.81 -6.84
CA LYS A 158 -13.83 -20.76 -7.15
C LYS A 158 -14.74 -20.47 -5.96
N LEU A 159 -15.21 -21.51 -5.26
CA LEU A 159 -16.07 -21.33 -4.09
C LEU A 159 -15.31 -20.63 -2.95
N ARG A 160 -14.05 -21.03 -2.69
CA ARG A 160 -13.19 -20.35 -1.70
C ARG A 160 -12.94 -18.88 -2.05
N ILE A 161 -12.59 -18.59 -3.30
CA ILE A 161 -12.40 -17.21 -3.78
C ILE A 161 -13.69 -16.40 -3.62
N GLY A 162 -14.83 -16.95 -4.03
CA GLY A 162 -16.13 -16.31 -3.87
C GLY A 162 -16.48 -16.02 -2.41
N GLY A 163 -16.22 -16.96 -1.51
CA GLY A 163 -16.43 -16.78 -0.07
C GLY A 163 -15.54 -15.68 0.52
N LEU A 164 -14.25 -15.65 0.15
CA LEU A 164 -13.31 -14.62 0.59
C LEU A 164 -13.69 -13.23 0.06
N LEU A 165 -14.13 -13.14 -1.19
CA LEU A 165 -14.64 -11.89 -1.77
C LEU A 165 -15.88 -11.41 -1.03
N LEU A 166 -16.81 -12.31 -0.70
CA LEU A 166 -18.02 -11.98 0.05
C LEU A 166 -17.68 -11.46 1.44
N ILE A 167 -16.73 -12.10 2.15
CA ILE A 167 -16.24 -11.63 3.45
C ILE A 167 -15.68 -10.19 3.32
N SER A 168 -14.77 -9.97 2.37
CA SER A 168 -14.19 -8.65 2.12
C SER A 168 -15.28 -7.60 1.82
N LEU A 169 -16.28 -7.96 1.02
CA LEU A 169 -17.40 -7.10 0.67
C LEU A 169 -18.30 -6.78 1.86
N CYS A 170 -18.57 -7.74 2.75
CA CYS A 170 -19.29 -7.49 4.01
C CYS A 170 -18.53 -6.48 4.89
N PHE A 171 -17.20 -6.60 5.01
CA PHE A 171 -16.40 -5.63 5.77
C PHE A 171 -16.37 -4.25 5.12
N MET A 172 -16.32 -4.16 3.78
CA MET A 172 -16.42 -2.89 3.06
C MET A 172 -17.80 -2.23 3.26
N ILE A 173 -18.90 -2.99 3.20
CA ILE A 173 -20.25 -2.47 3.49
C ILE A 173 -20.33 -2.00 4.93
N TRP A 174 -19.79 -2.76 5.88
CA TRP A 174 -19.76 -2.37 7.28
C TRP A 174 -18.96 -1.07 7.47
N ALA A 175 -17.78 -0.95 6.84
CA ALA A 175 -16.97 0.26 6.82
C ALA A 175 -17.73 1.47 6.29
N PHE A 176 -18.48 1.29 5.21
CA PHE A 176 -19.30 2.34 4.59
C PHE A 176 -20.49 2.76 5.45
N SER A 177 -21.09 1.82 6.18
CA SER A 177 -22.22 2.07 7.08
C SER A 177 -21.84 2.81 8.36
N LEU A 178 -20.54 2.88 8.69
CA LEU A 178 -20.08 3.64 9.84
C LEU A 178 -20.24 5.14 9.54
N ASN A 179 -21.12 5.79 10.31
CA ASN A 179 -21.19 7.25 10.32
C ASN A 179 -19.81 7.79 10.70
N ARG A 180 -19.27 8.64 9.81
CA ARG A 180 -17.97 9.31 9.95
C ARG A 180 -18.12 10.64 10.66
#